data_AF-A0A4S2TUC5-F1
#
_entry.id   AF-A0A4S2TUC5-F1
#
_cell.length_a   1.000
_cell.length_b   1.000
_cell.length_c   1.000
_cell.angle_alpha   90.00
_cell.angle_beta   90.00
_cell.angle_gamma   90.00
#
_symmetry.space_group_name_H-M   'P 1'
#
loop_
_entity.id
_entity.type
_entity.pdbx_description
1 polymer ?
#
loop_
_entity_poly.entity_id
_entity_poly.type
_entity_poly.pdbx_seq_one_letter_code
_entity_poly.pdbx_strand_id
1 'polypeptide(L)'
;MRLPSAAEAPKPSPVERVQVPDTFVPQGFSAKRSRELKSERQAQQRTYLNDDGSLTTRFYDEPVNFLVQDGSWQAIDTALVRLQSPEQVGGMHSMSEGDPGWETESTQAPISFAGTADVDPLVRMTLGSGLSVGYAVDGVDSVAGRADGSTVTYADLREGSDLELVAGGSSVKETVVLKDKEAPTEWRFPLQLEGLTAQTDGDGGLAFTDSDGAKRAWMPAGWMQDSEVPPAGRTA
;
A
#
# COMPACT_ATOMS: atom_id res chain seq x y z
N MET A 1 -17.71 -36.09 -77.03
CA MET A 1 -16.29 -35.69 -77.16
C MET A 1 -16.26 -34.22 -77.54
N ARG A 2 -15.57 -33.26 -76.92
CA ARG A 2 -14.45 -33.21 -75.96
C ARG A 2 -14.76 -32.11 -74.92
N LEU A 3 -14.29 -32.25 -73.68
CA LEU A 3 -14.31 -31.18 -72.69
C LEU A 3 -13.37 -30.04 -73.15
N PRO A 4 -13.72 -28.74 -72.94
CA PRO A 4 -12.83 -27.64 -73.27
C PRO A 4 -11.57 -27.69 -72.39
N SER A 5 -10.45 -27.33 -73.02
CA SER A 5 -9.11 -27.32 -72.43
C SER A 5 -9.07 -26.51 -71.14
N ALA A 6 -8.44 -27.06 -70.09
CA ALA A 6 -8.19 -26.36 -68.85
C ALA A 6 -7.38 -25.08 -69.13
N ALA A 7 -7.79 -23.96 -68.54
CA ALA A 7 -7.05 -22.70 -68.59
C ALA A 7 -5.69 -22.89 -67.90
N GLU A 8 -4.61 -22.49 -68.57
CA GLU A 8 -3.25 -22.57 -68.04
C GLU A 8 -3.10 -21.54 -66.91
N ALA A 9 -2.59 -22.00 -65.76
CA ALA A 9 -2.42 -21.15 -64.59
C ALA A 9 -1.40 -20.02 -64.88
N PRO A 10 -1.63 -18.78 -64.39
CA PRO A 10 -0.70 -17.69 -64.59
C PRO A 10 0.66 -18.04 -63.97
N LYS A 11 1.75 -17.75 -64.71
CA LYS A 11 3.11 -17.99 -64.26
C LYS A 11 3.38 -17.14 -63.00
N PRO A 12 3.83 -17.74 -61.88
CA PRO A 12 4.13 -16.96 -60.69
C PRO A 12 5.26 -15.97 -60.96
N SER A 13 5.12 -14.76 -60.42
CA SER A 13 6.16 -13.73 -60.48
C SER A 13 7.47 -14.23 -59.86
N PRO A 14 8.63 -13.66 -60.25
CA PRO A 14 9.92 -14.03 -59.66
C PRO A 14 9.89 -13.84 -58.15
N VAL A 15 10.27 -14.88 -57.41
CA VAL A 15 10.47 -14.82 -55.97
C VAL A 15 11.87 -14.31 -55.68
N GLU A 16 11.96 -13.19 -54.95
CA GLU A 16 13.22 -12.66 -54.43
C GLU A 16 13.41 -13.15 -52.99
N ARG A 17 14.53 -13.82 -52.72
CA ARG A 17 14.92 -14.17 -51.35
C ARG A 17 15.48 -12.92 -50.68
N VAL A 18 14.66 -12.29 -49.85
CA VAL A 18 15.09 -11.24 -48.94
C VAL A 18 15.79 -11.86 -47.73
N GLN A 19 16.86 -11.24 -47.24
CA GLN A 19 17.43 -11.60 -45.94
C GLN A 19 16.34 -11.42 -44.88
N VAL A 20 16.18 -12.41 -44.00
CA VAL A 20 15.40 -12.23 -42.78
C VAL A 20 16.05 -11.07 -42.01
N PRO A 21 15.26 -10.06 -41.57
CA PRO A 21 15.78 -9.01 -40.72
C PRO A 21 16.48 -9.63 -39.51
N ASP A 22 17.59 -9.05 -39.08
CA ASP A 22 18.23 -9.46 -37.83
C ASP A 22 17.17 -9.46 -36.72
N THR A 23 17.00 -10.60 -36.06
CA THR A 23 16.08 -10.72 -34.93
C THR A 23 16.63 -9.87 -33.79
N PHE A 24 15.99 -8.74 -33.53
CA PHE A 24 16.26 -7.93 -32.34
C PHE A 24 15.91 -8.75 -31.09
N VAL A 25 16.92 -9.12 -30.32
CA VAL A 25 16.74 -9.73 -29.00
C VAL A 25 16.75 -8.61 -27.97
N PRO A 26 15.61 -8.25 -27.37
CA PRO A 26 15.58 -7.19 -26.36
C PRO A 26 16.40 -7.62 -25.14
N GLN A 27 17.29 -6.74 -24.69
CA GLN A 27 17.98 -6.86 -23.41
C GLN A 27 17.01 -6.65 -22.25
N GLY A 28 15.95 -5.86 -22.46
CA GLY A 28 14.91 -5.61 -21.48
C GLY A 28 15.36 -4.71 -20.32
N PHE A 29 14.66 -4.83 -19.18
CA PHE A 29 14.85 -3.93 -18.05
C PHE A 29 16.18 -4.11 -17.32
N SER A 30 16.83 -2.99 -17.02
CA SER A 30 18.00 -2.89 -16.15
C SER A 30 17.75 -1.84 -15.07
N ALA A 31 17.80 -2.24 -13.80
CA ALA A 31 17.55 -1.33 -12.67
C ALA A 31 18.48 -0.11 -12.63
N LYS A 32 19.69 -0.23 -13.19
CA LYS A 32 20.69 0.85 -13.17
C LYS A 32 20.64 1.74 -14.41
N ARG A 33 20.06 1.28 -15.52
CA ARG A 33 20.19 1.93 -16.83
C ARG A 33 18.85 2.28 -17.47
N SER A 34 17.81 1.48 -17.24
CA SER A 34 16.47 1.79 -17.71
C SER A 34 15.96 3.06 -17.04
N ARG A 35 15.45 3.99 -17.84
CA ARG A 35 14.95 5.29 -17.39
C ARG A 35 13.43 5.27 -17.34
N GLU A 36 12.85 5.63 -16.20
CA GLU A 36 11.39 5.77 -16.07
C GLU A 36 10.85 6.85 -17.02
N LEU A 37 9.75 6.53 -17.70
CA LEU A 37 8.93 7.48 -18.46
C LEU A 37 7.80 7.99 -17.55
N LYS A 38 8.07 9.06 -16.79
CA LYS A 38 7.10 9.59 -15.80
C LYS A 38 5.77 10.05 -16.42
N SER A 39 5.77 10.45 -17.70
CA SER A 39 4.55 10.79 -18.45
C SER A 39 3.63 9.60 -18.69
N GLU A 40 4.15 8.38 -18.58
CA GLU A 40 3.43 7.11 -18.77
C GLU A 40 3.00 6.49 -17.44
N ARG A 41 3.08 7.23 -16.32
CA ARG A 41 2.61 6.75 -15.02
C ARG A 41 1.10 6.51 -15.05
N GLN A 42 0.70 5.42 -14.41
CA GLN A 42 -0.68 5.13 -14.05
C GLN A 42 -0.71 4.62 -12.63
N ALA A 43 -1.90 4.48 -12.03
CA ALA A 43 -2.04 4.09 -10.62
C ALA A 43 -1.21 2.85 -10.27
N GLN A 44 -1.35 1.77 -11.04
CA GLN A 44 -0.68 0.47 -10.79
C GLN A 44 0.41 0.14 -11.80
N GLN A 45 0.99 1.15 -12.49
CA GLN A 45 1.94 0.91 -13.57
C GLN A 45 3.10 1.90 -13.58
N ARG A 46 4.29 1.39 -13.96
CA ARG A 46 5.45 2.20 -14.31
C ARG A 46 6.09 1.68 -15.59
N THR A 47 6.31 2.58 -16.55
CA THR A 47 6.93 2.27 -17.83
C THR A 47 8.35 2.82 -17.89
N TYR A 48 9.27 2.01 -18.40
CA TYR A 48 10.69 2.30 -18.49
C TYR A 48 11.17 2.19 -19.93
N LEU A 49 12.02 3.13 -20.35
CA LEU A 49 12.81 3.04 -21.58
C LEU A 49 14.12 2.32 -21.27
N ASN A 50 14.37 1.22 -21.96
CA ASN A 50 15.59 0.42 -21.84
C ASN A 50 16.68 0.95 -22.79
N ASP A 51 17.95 0.58 -22.55
CA ASP A 51 19.09 1.05 -23.35
C ASP A 51 19.01 0.62 -24.82
N ASP A 52 18.38 -0.52 -25.07
CA ASP A 52 18.15 -1.08 -26.40
C ASP A 52 16.97 -0.42 -27.15
N GLY A 53 16.34 0.58 -26.54
CA GLY A 53 15.17 1.29 -27.08
C GLY A 53 13.83 0.57 -26.85
N SER A 54 13.84 -0.64 -26.28
CA SER A 54 12.61 -1.34 -25.90
C SER A 54 11.95 -0.67 -24.68
N LEU A 55 10.64 -0.92 -24.50
CA LEU A 55 9.91 -0.48 -23.32
C LEU A 55 9.64 -1.68 -22.39
N THR A 56 9.71 -1.45 -21.09
CA THR A 56 9.22 -2.39 -20.08
C THR A 56 8.20 -1.70 -19.19
N THR A 57 6.99 -2.24 -19.15
CA THR A 57 5.96 -1.81 -18.20
C THR A 57 5.87 -2.83 -17.07
N ARG A 58 5.95 -2.32 -15.84
CA ARG A 58 5.71 -3.09 -14.62
C ARG A 58 4.30 -2.84 -14.14
N PHE A 59 3.61 -3.91 -13.79
CA PHE A 59 2.27 -3.90 -13.21
C PHE A 59 2.37 -4.31 -11.75
N TYR A 60 1.59 -3.64 -10.90
CA TYR A 60 1.55 -3.86 -9.46
C TYR A 60 0.12 -4.25 -9.05
N ASP A 61 0.00 -5.01 -7.97
CA ASP A 61 -1.26 -5.38 -7.34
C ASP A 61 -1.90 -4.21 -6.58
N GLU A 62 -1.08 -3.31 -6.03
CA GLU A 62 -1.52 -2.07 -5.39
C GLU A 62 -1.08 -0.82 -6.16
N PRO A 63 -1.77 0.32 -5.99
CA PRO A 63 -1.30 1.58 -6.55
C PRO A 63 0.12 1.93 -6.10
N VAL A 64 0.96 2.35 -7.04
CA VAL A 64 2.32 2.85 -6.82
C VAL A 64 2.50 4.32 -7.24
N ASN A 65 1.43 4.90 -7.79
CA ASN A 65 1.32 6.32 -8.10
C ASN A 65 -0.12 6.79 -7.80
N PHE A 66 -0.29 8.09 -7.54
CA PHE A 66 -1.59 8.72 -7.38
C PHE A 66 -1.67 10.03 -8.18
N LEU A 67 -2.88 10.41 -8.56
CA LEU A 67 -3.16 11.68 -9.22
C LEU A 67 -3.34 12.77 -8.16
N VAL A 68 -2.59 13.86 -8.30
CA VAL A 68 -2.82 15.07 -7.51
C VAL A 68 -3.82 15.99 -8.23
N GLN A 69 -4.27 17.06 -7.53
CA GLN A 69 -5.33 17.95 -8.01
C GLN A 69 -5.04 18.62 -9.36
N ASP A 70 -3.76 18.85 -9.69
CA ASP A 70 -3.35 19.45 -10.97
C ASP A 70 -3.34 18.45 -12.15
N GLY A 71 -3.69 17.19 -11.90
CA GLY A 71 -3.72 16.11 -12.89
C GLY A 71 -2.37 15.43 -13.14
N SER A 72 -1.31 15.82 -12.41
CA SER A 72 -0.01 15.15 -12.48
C SER A 72 0.03 13.88 -11.62
N TRP A 73 0.86 12.91 -12.03
CA TRP A 73 1.09 11.67 -11.29
C TRP A 73 2.28 11.80 -10.34
N GLN A 74 2.03 11.59 -9.05
CA GLN A 74 3.06 11.45 -8.03
C GLN A 74 3.26 9.98 -7.68
N ALA A 75 4.49 9.64 -7.27
CA ALA A 75 4.80 8.29 -6.81
C ALA A 75 4.30 8.15 -5.36
N ILE A 76 3.80 6.97 -5.01
CA ILE A 76 3.53 6.65 -3.61
C ILE A 76 4.87 6.36 -2.93
N ASP A 77 5.12 7.06 -1.81
CA ASP A 77 6.23 6.86 -0.89
C ASP A 77 5.67 6.76 0.54
N THR A 78 5.81 5.57 1.13
CA THR A 78 5.29 5.26 2.47
C THR A 78 6.35 5.45 3.55
N ALA A 79 7.55 5.92 3.21
CA ALA A 79 8.56 6.27 4.19
C ALA A 79 8.00 7.30 5.18
N LEU A 80 8.33 7.13 6.46
CA LEU A 80 7.83 7.97 7.52
C LEU A 80 8.75 9.17 7.75
N VAL A 81 8.17 10.35 7.67
CA VAL A 81 8.82 11.63 7.97
C VAL A 81 8.22 12.23 9.24
N ARG A 82 8.99 13.08 9.92
CA ARG A 82 8.50 13.76 11.12
C ARG A 82 7.38 14.73 10.78
N LEU A 83 6.30 14.65 11.55
CA LEU A 83 5.20 15.61 11.47
C LEU A 83 5.72 17.02 11.74
N GLN A 84 5.53 17.92 10.78
CA GLN A 84 6.10 19.27 10.86
C GLN A 84 5.28 20.23 11.73
N SER A 85 3.99 19.92 12.00
CA SER A 85 3.14 20.67 12.95
C SER A 85 1.89 19.87 13.32
N PRO A 86 1.61 19.62 14.62
CA PRO A 86 0.37 18.95 15.07
C PRO A 86 -0.91 19.69 14.64
N GLU A 87 -0.83 21.01 14.42
CA GLU A 87 -1.97 21.88 14.13
C GLU A 87 -2.50 21.77 12.69
N GLN A 88 -1.69 21.28 11.74
CA GLN A 88 -2.11 21.11 10.34
C GLN A 88 -2.77 19.75 10.06
N VAL A 89 -2.63 18.80 10.98
CA VAL A 89 -3.32 17.51 10.93
C VAL A 89 -4.55 17.62 11.82
N GLY A 90 -5.66 18.02 11.22
CA GLY A 90 -6.94 18.21 11.91
C GLY A 90 -7.22 17.09 12.91
N GLY A 91 -7.34 17.47 14.19
CA GLY A 91 -7.81 16.58 15.25
C GLY A 91 -6.76 15.89 16.11
N MET A 92 -5.45 16.01 15.85
CA MET A 92 -4.42 15.54 16.79
C MET A 92 -4.21 16.57 17.91
N HIS A 93 -5.22 16.79 18.74
CA HIS A 93 -5.10 17.63 19.93
C HIS A 93 -4.36 16.86 21.03
N SER A 94 -3.05 16.71 20.92
CA SER A 94 -2.25 16.41 22.10
C SER A 94 -2.06 17.70 22.89
N MET A 95 -2.68 17.77 24.06
CA MET A 95 -2.40 18.80 25.08
C MET A 95 -1.00 18.63 25.71
N SER A 96 -0.20 17.69 25.21
CA SER A 96 1.17 17.44 25.66
C SER A 96 2.15 17.98 24.63
N GLU A 97 3.24 18.61 25.11
CA GLU A 97 4.50 18.83 24.39
C GLU A 97 5.16 17.46 24.04
N GLY A 98 4.43 16.60 23.34
CA GLY A 98 4.85 15.27 22.95
C GLY A 98 5.73 15.30 21.72
N ASP A 99 6.47 14.21 21.50
CA ASP A 99 7.15 13.95 20.24
C ASP A 99 6.13 14.10 19.08
N PRO A 100 6.43 14.88 18.03
CA PRO A 100 5.46 15.26 16.99
C PRO A 100 4.86 14.05 16.25
N GLY A 101 5.46 12.86 16.34
CA GLY A 101 5.02 11.68 15.61
C GLY A 101 5.55 11.63 14.18
N TRP A 102 4.85 10.91 13.32
CA TRP A 102 5.24 10.65 11.94
C TRP A 102 4.06 10.69 10.98
N GLU A 103 4.36 10.92 9.71
CA GLU A 103 3.42 10.79 8.60
C GLU A 103 4.10 10.17 7.37
N THR A 104 3.32 9.59 6.47
CA THR A 104 3.82 9.11 5.17
C THR A 104 4.32 10.25 4.29
N GLU A 105 5.48 10.09 3.66
CA GLU A 105 6.12 11.12 2.82
C GLU A 105 5.30 11.52 1.59
N SER A 106 4.70 10.56 0.88
CA SER A 106 3.91 10.85 -0.32
C SER A 106 2.81 9.81 -0.55
N THR A 107 1.59 10.12 -0.12
CA THR A 107 0.40 9.30 -0.36
C THR A 107 -0.74 10.18 -0.84
N GLN A 108 -1.77 9.59 -1.47
CA GLN A 108 -2.94 10.35 -1.91
C GLN A 108 -3.68 11.02 -0.74
N ALA A 109 -3.70 10.33 0.40
CA ALA A 109 -4.22 10.84 1.65
C ALA A 109 -3.26 10.43 2.77
N PRO A 110 -2.76 11.38 3.58
CA PRO A 110 -1.77 11.08 4.61
C PRO A 110 -2.27 10.07 5.64
N ILE A 111 -1.33 9.26 6.11
CA ILE A 111 -1.47 8.40 7.28
C ILE A 111 -0.47 8.90 8.32
N SER A 112 -0.94 9.15 9.54
CA SER A 112 -0.10 9.62 10.64
C SER A 112 -0.14 8.71 11.86
N PHE A 113 0.97 8.74 12.61
CA PHE A 113 1.22 7.97 13.81
C PHE A 113 1.71 8.91 14.92
N ALA A 114 1.18 8.78 16.14
CA ALA A 114 1.57 9.63 17.25
C ALA A 114 3.00 9.34 17.77
N GLY A 115 3.65 10.33 18.37
CA GLY A 115 5.01 10.16 18.91
C GLY A 115 5.10 9.20 20.10
N THR A 116 4.03 9.04 20.86
CA THR A 116 3.92 8.11 21.99
C THR A 116 2.64 7.27 21.90
N ALA A 117 2.65 6.07 22.48
CA ALA A 117 1.57 5.10 22.36
C ALA A 117 0.25 5.51 23.04
N ASP A 118 0.31 6.40 24.04
CA ASP A 118 -0.81 6.84 24.86
C ASP A 118 -1.62 8.00 24.26
N VAL A 119 -1.27 8.46 23.06
CA VAL A 119 -2.00 9.52 22.37
C VAL A 119 -3.26 8.97 21.70
N ASP A 120 -4.35 9.74 21.78
CA ASP A 120 -5.61 9.47 21.08
C ASP A 120 -5.90 10.58 20.05
N PRO A 121 -5.87 10.29 18.74
CA PRO A 121 -5.65 8.98 18.14
C PRO A 121 -4.16 8.62 18.01
N LEU A 122 -3.83 7.33 18.18
CA LEU A 122 -2.48 6.82 17.92
C LEU A 122 -2.21 6.76 16.42
N VAL A 123 -3.22 6.34 15.65
CA VAL A 123 -3.18 6.20 14.19
C VAL A 123 -4.30 7.04 13.60
N ARG A 124 -4.02 7.76 12.52
CA ARG A 124 -5.04 8.47 11.74
C ARG A 124 -4.82 8.27 10.26
N MET A 125 -5.86 7.78 9.58
CA MET A 125 -5.93 7.67 8.12
C MET A 125 -6.96 8.66 7.58
N THR A 126 -6.51 9.62 6.76
CA THR A 126 -7.44 10.50 6.02
C THR A 126 -7.94 9.78 4.76
N LEU A 127 -9.21 9.99 4.41
CA LEU A 127 -9.86 9.36 3.25
C LEU A 127 -10.32 10.40 2.19
N GLY A 128 -9.87 11.65 2.35
CA GLY A 128 -10.29 12.79 1.55
C GLY A 128 -11.63 13.38 2.01
N SER A 129 -11.95 14.59 1.54
CA SER A 129 -13.23 15.28 1.82
C SER A 129 -13.58 15.42 3.32
N GLY A 130 -12.57 15.52 4.19
CA GLY A 130 -12.77 15.64 5.64
C GLY A 130 -13.18 14.35 6.35
N LEU A 131 -13.06 13.20 5.67
CA LEU A 131 -13.32 11.89 6.27
C LEU A 131 -12.02 11.31 6.86
N SER A 132 -12.11 10.71 8.04
CA SER A 132 -10.98 10.02 8.65
C SER A 132 -11.40 8.83 9.51
N VAL A 133 -10.51 7.84 9.54
CA VAL A 133 -10.53 6.74 10.52
C VAL A 133 -9.30 6.90 11.38
N GLY A 134 -9.50 7.14 12.67
CA GLY A 134 -8.47 7.11 13.68
C GLY A 134 -8.76 6.06 14.75
N TYR A 135 -7.72 5.58 15.41
CA TYR A 135 -7.85 4.72 16.58
C TYR A 135 -6.66 4.88 17.53
N ALA A 136 -6.91 4.57 18.80
CA ALA A 136 -5.90 4.51 19.86
C ALA A 136 -5.78 3.08 20.40
N VAL A 137 -4.90 2.87 21.39
CA VAL A 137 -4.85 1.62 22.16
C VAL A 137 -5.13 1.95 23.63
N ASP A 138 -6.11 1.28 24.22
CA ASP A 138 -6.48 1.51 25.61
C ASP A 138 -5.55 0.78 26.58
N GLY A 139 -5.31 1.38 27.76
CA GLY A 139 -4.52 0.78 28.84
C GLY A 139 -3.04 0.55 28.51
N VAL A 140 -2.42 1.48 27.79
CA VAL A 140 -1.00 1.45 27.41
C VAL A 140 -0.18 2.46 28.21
N ASP A 141 1.11 2.19 28.35
CA ASP A 141 2.08 3.14 28.90
C ASP A 141 2.47 4.20 27.86
N SER A 142 2.92 5.37 28.33
CA SER A 142 3.48 6.41 27.46
C SER A 142 4.88 6.03 27.00
N VAL A 143 4.94 5.19 25.96
CA VAL A 143 6.18 4.74 25.33
C VAL A 143 6.39 5.46 24.00
N ALA A 144 7.62 5.92 23.76
CA ALA A 144 7.97 6.59 22.51
C ALA A 144 8.01 5.58 21.35
N GLY A 145 7.42 5.97 20.22
CA GLY A 145 7.53 5.21 18.98
C GLY A 145 8.94 5.27 18.41
N ARG A 146 9.29 4.27 17.60
CA ARG A 146 10.50 4.26 16.78
C ARG A 146 10.14 3.99 15.34
N ALA A 147 10.39 4.96 14.45
CA ALA A 147 10.19 4.78 13.02
C ALA A 147 11.41 4.18 12.32
N ASP A 148 11.17 3.27 11.38
CA ASP A 148 12.12 2.78 10.38
C ASP A 148 11.39 2.47 9.07
N GLY A 149 11.80 3.15 7.98
CA GLY A 149 11.09 3.09 6.71
C GLY A 149 9.62 3.48 6.86
N SER A 150 8.71 2.56 6.53
CA SER A 150 7.25 2.74 6.65
C SER A 150 6.66 2.23 7.97
N THR A 151 7.51 1.83 8.93
CA THR A 151 7.08 1.15 10.16
C THR A 151 7.30 2.04 11.38
N VAL A 152 6.35 2.07 12.32
CA VAL A 152 6.55 2.55 13.70
C VAL A 152 6.37 1.40 14.68
N THR A 153 7.32 1.24 15.60
CA THR A 153 7.23 0.28 16.70
C THR A 153 7.11 0.99 18.04
N TYR A 154 6.12 0.60 18.84
CA TYR A 154 5.97 0.98 20.25
C TYR A 154 6.31 -0.23 21.11
N ALA A 155 7.54 -0.27 21.61
CA ALA A 155 8.04 -1.40 22.37
C ALA A 155 7.52 -1.36 23.82
N ASP A 156 7.11 -2.52 24.34
CA ASP A 156 6.65 -2.71 25.71
C ASP A 156 5.53 -1.72 26.09
N LEU A 157 4.63 -1.41 25.14
CA LEU A 157 3.51 -0.49 25.38
C LEU A 157 2.51 -1.07 26.40
N ARG A 158 2.50 -2.39 26.54
CA ARG A 158 1.86 -3.16 27.61
C ARG A 158 2.79 -4.29 28.02
N GLU A 159 2.57 -4.85 29.20
CA GLU A 159 3.37 -5.97 29.73
C GLU A 159 3.55 -7.07 28.68
N GLY A 160 4.82 -7.40 28.38
CA GLY A 160 5.18 -8.46 27.46
C GLY A 160 4.71 -8.25 26.02
N SER A 161 4.41 -7.01 25.59
CA SER A 161 3.79 -6.76 24.28
C SER A 161 4.36 -5.55 23.54
N ASP A 162 4.54 -5.69 22.22
CA ASP A 162 4.86 -4.58 21.32
C ASP A 162 3.70 -4.31 20.36
N LEU A 163 3.65 -3.09 19.83
CA LEU A 163 2.79 -2.73 18.71
C LEU A 163 3.64 -2.27 17.53
N GLU A 164 3.51 -2.96 16.40
CA GLU A 164 4.11 -2.58 15.14
C GLU A 164 3.03 -2.11 14.15
N LEU A 165 3.24 -0.94 13.57
CA LEU A 165 2.34 -0.34 12.60
C LEU A 165 3.10 -0.08 11.31
N VAL A 166 2.63 -0.64 10.20
CA VAL A 166 3.25 -0.46 8.88
C VAL A 166 2.31 0.32 7.98
N ALA A 167 2.74 1.48 7.50
CA ALA A 167 2.01 2.29 6.54
C ALA A 167 2.11 1.69 5.12
N GLY A 168 0.95 1.49 4.50
CA GLY A 168 0.78 1.26 3.07
C GLY A 168 0.39 2.55 2.35
N GLY A 169 0.14 2.46 1.04
CA GLY A 169 -0.26 3.63 0.23
C GLY A 169 -1.62 4.22 0.63
N SER A 170 -2.51 3.40 1.19
CA SER A 170 -3.83 3.79 1.68
C SER A 170 -4.34 2.84 2.78
N SER A 171 -3.44 2.20 3.50
CA SER A 171 -3.73 1.16 4.48
C SER A 171 -2.72 1.22 5.63
N VAL A 172 -3.08 0.64 6.77
CA VAL A 172 -2.16 0.38 7.87
C VAL A 172 -2.24 -1.10 8.18
N LYS A 173 -1.09 -1.77 8.26
CA LYS A 173 -1.00 -3.10 8.86
C LYS A 173 -0.64 -2.93 10.33
N GLU A 174 -1.48 -3.46 11.20
CA GLU A 174 -1.23 -3.55 12.63
C GLU A 174 -0.70 -4.94 12.99
N THR A 175 0.27 -5.01 13.89
CA THR A 175 0.74 -6.27 14.47
C THR A 175 1.01 -6.07 15.96
N VAL A 176 0.23 -6.76 16.79
CA VAL A 176 0.49 -6.88 18.23
C VAL A 176 1.39 -8.08 18.43
N VAL A 177 2.61 -7.85 18.94
CA VAL A 177 3.57 -8.91 19.23
C VAL A 177 3.44 -9.27 20.71
N LEU A 178 3.06 -10.51 21.00
CA LEU A 178 3.01 -11.06 22.36
C LEU A 178 4.31 -11.84 22.61
N LYS A 179 5.11 -11.40 23.59
CA LYS A 179 6.47 -11.95 23.84
C LYS A 179 6.43 -13.24 24.66
N ASP A 180 5.42 -13.39 25.51
CA ASP A 180 5.24 -14.54 26.38
C ASP A 180 3.75 -14.76 26.71
N LYS A 181 3.48 -15.76 27.56
CA LYS A 181 2.12 -16.17 27.94
C LYS A 181 1.49 -15.27 29.01
N GLU A 182 2.28 -14.39 29.61
CA GLU A 182 1.84 -13.40 30.60
C GLU A 182 1.28 -12.14 29.90
N ALA A 183 1.61 -11.94 28.62
CA ALA A 183 1.09 -10.84 27.81
C ALA A 183 -0.46 -10.77 27.78
N PRO A 184 -1.07 -9.57 27.73
CA PRO A 184 -2.51 -9.40 27.70
C PRO A 184 -3.21 -10.13 26.56
N THR A 185 -4.30 -10.83 26.89
CA THR A 185 -5.14 -11.56 25.92
C THR A 185 -6.31 -10.73 25.38
N GLU A 186 -6.51 -9.51 25.89
CA GLU A 186 -7.57 -8.60 25.46
C GLU A 186 -6.98 -7.23 25.13
N TRP A 187 -7.36 -6.72 23.95
CA TRP A 187 -6.91 -5.45 23.40
C TRP A 187 -8.12 -4.64 22.96
N ARG A 188 -8.12 -3.35 23.29
CA ARG A 188 -9.20 -2.41 22.96
C ARG A 188 -8.61 -1.27 22.16
N PHE A 189 -9.27 -0.98 21.03
CA PHE A 189 -8.86 0.06 20.10
C PHE A 189 -10.00 1.08 19.98
N PRO A 190 -10.07 2.10 20.85
CA PRO A 190 -11.07 3.15 20.75
C PRO A 190 -11.00 3.81 19.37
N LEU A 191 -12.14 3.90 18.68
CA LEU A 191 -12.24 4.52 17.36
C LEU A 191 -12.54 6.01 17.49
N GLN A 192 -11.85 6.82 16.68
CA GLN A 192 -12.16 8.22 16.46
C GLN A 192 -12.47 8.42 14.97
N LEU A 193 -13.73 8.73 14.65
CA LEU A 193 -14.22 8.79 13.27
C LEU A 193 -14.69 10.20 12.92
N GLU A 194 -14.33 10.68 11.73
CA GLU A 194 -14.85 11.92 11.18
C GLU A 194 -15.69 11.61 9.93
N GLY A 195 -16.98 11.95 9.98
CA GLY A 195 -17.91 11.75 8.87
C GLY A 195 -18.21 10.29 8.53
N LEU A 196 -17.83 9.34 9.40
CA LEU A 196 -18.00 7.91 9.20
C LEU A 196 -18.72 7.25 10.37
N THR A 197 -19.41 6.15 10.07
CA THR A 197 -19.97 5.22 11.06
C THR A 197 -19.33 3.85 10.87
N ALA A 198 -18.91 3.21 11.97
CA ALA A 198 -18.40 1.84 11.95
C ALA A 198 -19.54 0.83 12.15
N GLN A 199 -19.52 -0.25 11.38
CA GLN A 199 -20.45 -1.36 11.47
C GLN A 199 -19.71 -2.68 11.22
N THR A 200 -20.13 -3.76 11.87
CA THR A 200 -19.60 -5.10 11.56
C THR A 200 -19.95 -5.48 10.12
N ASP A 201 -19.00 -6.05 9.37
CA ASP A 201 -19.20 -6.41 7.97
C ASP A 201 -19.85 -7.81 7.75
N GLY A 202 -19.99 -8.60 8.82
CA GLY A 202 -20.55 -9.95 8.78
C GLY A 202 -19.50 -11.07 8.76
N ASP A 203 -18.24 -10.73 8.45
CA ASP A 203 -17.10 -11.66 8.35
C ASP A 203 -16.11 -11.50 9.52
N GLY A 204 -16.54 -10.80 10.58
CA GLY A 204 -15.72 -10.50 11.76
C GLY A 204 -14.86 -9.24 11.63
N GLY A 205 -15.00 -8.50 10.53
CA GLY A 205 -14.37 -7.21 10.31
C GLY A 205 -15.31 -6.03 10.58
N LEU A 206 -14.81 -4.82 10.27
CA LEU A 206 -15.56 -3.57 10.30
C LEU A 206 -15.60 -2.94 8.90
N ALA A 207 -16.75 -2.39 8.55
CA ALA A 207 -16.92 -1.45 7.45
C ALA A 207 -17.14 -0.03 8.02
N PHE A 208 -16.53 0.96 7.38
CA PHE A 208 -16.71 2.38 7.70
C PHE A 208 -17.48 3.04 6.57
N THR A 209 -18.68 3.55 6.85
CA THR A 209 -19.59 4.13 5.85
C THR A 209 -19.82 5.62 6.09
N ASP A 210 -19.92 6.39 5.01
CA ASP A 210 -20.32 7.80 5.08
C ASP A 210 -21.84 7.97 5.25
N SER A 211 -22.31 9.21 5.34
CA SER A 211 -23.73 9.54 5.50
C SER A 211 -24.60 9.11 4.32
N ASP A 212 -24.02 8.89 3.15
CA ASP A 212 -24.72 8.42 1.95
C ASP A 212 -24.81 6.89 1.92
N GLY A 213 -24.22 6.21 2.92
CA GLY A 213 -24.15 4.76 3.01
C GLY A 213 -23.05 4.14 2.16
N ALA A 214 -22.15 4.94 1.57
CA ALA A 214 -21.04 4.42 0.79
C ALA A 214 -19.92 3.94 1.72
N LYS A 215 -19.43 2.72 1.49
CA LYS A 215 -18.25 2.18 2.20
C LYS A 215 -16.99 2.95 1.76
N ARG A 216 -16.30 3.56 2.73
CA ARG A 216 -15.10 4.39 2.51
C ARG A 216 -13.82 3.71 2.95
N ALA A 217 -13.90 2.84 3.96
CA ALA A 217 -12.80 2.03 4.45
C ALA A 217 -13.33 0.72 5.05
N TRP A 218 -12.42 -0.19 5.38
CA TRP A 218 -12.72 -1.41 6.11
C TRP A 218 -11.51 -1.90 6.89
N MET A 219 -11.77 -2.73 7.89
CA MET A 219 -10.77 -3.42 8.70
C MET A 219 -11.13 -4.91 8.71
N PRO A 220 -10.27 -5.81 8.22
CA PRO A 220 -10.52 -7.25 8.25
C PRO A 220 -10.64 -7.79 9.68
N ALA A 221 -11.20 -8.99 9.80
CA ALA A 221 -10.98 -9.81 10.98
C ALA A 221 -9.47 -10.04 11.19
N GLY A 222 -9.01 -9.86 12.42
CA GLY A 222 -7.64 -10.18 12.81
C GLY A 222 -7.39 -11.70 12.77
N TRP A 223 -6.12 -12.07 12.64
CA TRP A 223 -5.65 -13.45 12.76
C TRP A 223 -4.46 -13.49 13.72
N MET A 224 -4.21 -14.67 14.29
CA MET A 224 -3.10 -14.89 15.20
C MET A 224 -2.31 -16.12 14.74
N GLN A 225 -1.00 -16.06 14.87
CA GLN A 225 -0.09 -17.15 14.57
C GLN A 225 0.95 -17.25 15.70
N ASP A 226 1.31 -18.48 16.06
CA ASP A 226 2.38 -18.74 17.02
C ASP A 226 3.77 -18.62 16.38
N SER A 227 4.76 -18.30 17.22
CA SER A 227 6.18 -18.21 16.87
C SER A 227 6.77 -19.55 16.41
N GLU A 228 6.18 -20.68 16.80
CA GLU A 228 6.54 -21.99 16.30
C GLU A 228 5.91 -22.22 14.91
N VAL A 229 6.68 -21.98 13.84
CA VAL A 229 6.33 -22.44 12.49
C VAL A 229 6.67 -23.93 12.40
N PRO A 230 5.69 -24.84 12.25
CA PRO A 230 6.00 -26.24 12.07
C PRO A 230 6.88 -26.40 10.82
N PRO A 231 7.92 -27.24 10.85
CA PRO A 231 8.72 -27.50 9.66
C PRO A 231 7.80 -27.97 8.53
N ALA A 232 7.95 -27.37 7.35
CA ALA A 232 7.14 -27.71 6.18
C ALA A 232 7.28 -29.21 5.86
N GLY A 233 6.19 -29.96 6.10
CA GLY A 233 6.11 -31.36 5.71
C GLY A 233 5.64 -32.31 6.79
N ARG A 234 4.35 -32.25 7.13
CA ARG A 234 3.59 -33.47 7.49
C ARG A 234 2.11 -33.24 7.25
N THR A 235 1.67 -33.58 6.04
CA THR A 235 0.27 -33.94 5.81
C THR A 235 -0.01 -35.20 6.64
N ALA A 236 -1.01 -35.14 7.52
CA ALA A 236 -1.63 -36.33 8.08
C ALA A 236 -2.41 -37.08 6.98
#